data_AF-A0A7X2MHQ3-F1
#
_entry.id   AF-A0A7X2MHQ3-F1
#
_cell.length_a   1.000
_cell.length_b   1.000
_cell.length_c   1.000
_cell.angle_alpha   90.00
_cell.angle_beta   90.00
_cell.angle_gamma   90.00
#
_symmetry.space_group_name_H-M   'P 1'
#
loop_
_entity.id
_entity.type
_entity.pdbx_description
1 polymer ?
#
loop_
_entity_poly.entity_id
_entity_poly.type
_entity_poly.pdbx_seq_one_letter_code
_entity_poly.pdbx_strand_id
1 'polypeptide(L)' 'MEDLSSKGKKILITIDEVDDSKPIQEFAQIFAALKRKNYSIFCLMTGLPELVLNIQNNKKLTFLLRSEKIVMTPL' A
#
# COMPACT_ATOMS: atom_id res chain seq x y z
N MET A 1 -7.42 -12.18 10.78
CA MET A 1 -6.09 -11.51 10.80
C MET A 1 -5.26 -11.98 11.97
N GLU A 2 -5.80 -11.95 13.19
CA GLU A 2 -5.13 -12.46 14.41
C GLU A 2 -4.75 -13.94 14.30
N ASP A 3 -5.68 -14.81 13.88
CA ASP A 3 -5.40 -16.25 13.68
C ASP A 3 -4.33 -16.54 12.61
N LEU A 4 -4.27 -15.73 11.56
CA LEU A 4 -3.25 -15.86 10.50
C LEU A 4 -1.88 -15.40 11.02
N SER A 5 -1.86 -14.31 11.80
CA SER A 5 -0.63 -13.75 12.38
C SER A 5 -0.07 -14.67 13.46
N SER A 6 -0.91 -15.27 14.31
CA SER A 6 -0.48 -16.23 15.34
C SER A 6 0.09 -17.52 14.75
N LYS A 7 -0.34 -17.89 13.55
CA LYS A 7 0.20 -19.01 12.75
C LYS A 7 1.46 -18.62 11.94
N GLY A 8 2.01 -17.42 12.14
CA GLY A 8 3.20 -16.94 11.44
C GLY A 8 3.00 -16.69 9.93
N LYS A 9 1.76 -16.66 9.45
CA LYS A 9 1.46 -16.43 8.03
C LYS A 9 1.56 -14.94 7.70
N LYS A 10 2.17 -14.65 6.55
CA LYS A 10 2.31 -13.30 5.99
C LYS A 10 1.30 -13.12 4.86
N ILE A 11 0.70 -11.94 4.78
CA ILE A 11 -0.27 -11.59 3.74
C ILE A 11 0.33 -10.49 2.87
N LEU A 12 0.42 -10.73 1.57
CA LEU A 12 0.79 -9.74 0.57
C LEU A 12 -0.45 -9.35 -0.23
N ILE A 13 -0.74 -8.06 -0.29
CA ILE A 13 -1.80 -7.49 -1.10
C ILE A 13 -1.14 -6.80 -2.29
N THR A 14 -1.44 -7.25 -3.50
CA THR A 14 -0.96 -6.64 -4.74
C THR A 14 -2.09 -5.83 -5.37
N ILE A 15 -1.82 -4.57 -5.73
CA ILE A 15 -2.75 -3.75 -6.49
C ILE A 15 -2.04 -3.31 -7.76
N ASP A 16 -2.63 -3.66 -8.90
CA ASP A 16 -2.16 -3.22 -10.18
C ASP A 16 -2.84 -1.91 -10.58
N GLU A 17 -2.10 -1.04 -11.27
CA GLU A 17 -2.54 0.26 -11.76
C GLU A 17 -3.23 1.14 -10.69
N VAL A 18 -2.48 1.50 -9.64
CA VAL A 18 -2.98 2.42 -8.61
C VAL A 18 -3.08 3.86 -9.10
N ASP A 19 -4.09 4.55 -8.58
CA ASP A 19 -4.34 5.97 -8.81
C ASP A 19 -4.73 6.69 -7.50
N ASP A 20 -5.05 7.98 -7.61
CA ASP A 20 -5.56 8.82 -6.51
C ASP A 20 -7.09 8.67 -6.32
N SER A 21 -7.69 7.58 -6.79
CA SER A 21 -9.14 7.42 -6.64
C SER A 21 -9.53 7.18 -5.18
N LYS A 22 -10.77 7.55 -4.84
CA LYS A 22 -11.34 7.37 -3.50
C LYS A 22 -11.22 5.91 -3.00
N PRO A 23 -11.48 4.87 -3.80
CA PRO A 23 -11.28 3.47 -3.36
C PRO A 23 -9.84 3.16 -2.95
N ILE A 24 -8.83 3.60 -3.70
CA ILE A 24 -7.42 3.35 -3.34
C ILE A 24 -7.05 4.15 -2.08
N GLN A 25 -7.54 5.37 -1.93
CA GLN A 25 -7.34 6.16 -0.71
C GLN A 25 -7.96 5.48 0.52
N GLU A 26 -9.19 4.97 0.41
CA GLU A 26 -9.88 4.26 1.49
C GLU A 26 -9.14 2.96 1.85
N PHE A 27 -8.71 2.19 0.84
CA PHE A 27 -7.86 1.02 1.05
C PHE A 27 -6.57 1.37 1.79
N ALA A 28 -5.85 2.42 1.35
CA ALA A 28 -4.59 2.83 1.95
C ALA A 28 -4.77 3.24 3.43
N GLN A 29 -5.88 3.90 3.78
CA GLN A 29 -6.22 4.23 5.17
C GLN A 29 -6.49 2.98 6.02
N ILE A 30 -7.25 2.02 5.48
CA ILE A 30 -7.51 0.73 6.15
C ILE A 30 -6.20 -0.03 6.33
N PHE A 31 -5.36 -0.10 5.31
CA PHE A 31 -4.04 -0.73 5.37
C PHE A 31 -3.16 -0.11 6.45
N ALA A 32 -3.10 1.23 6.52
CA ALA A 32 -2.37 1.92 7.57
C ALA A 32 -2.92 1.62 8.98
N ALA A 33 -4.24 1.52 9.14
CA ALA A 33 -4.85 1.12 10.41
C ALA A 33 -4.53 -0.33 10.80
N LEU A 34 -4.53 -1.25 9.84
CA LEU A 34 -4.16 -2.66 10.06
C LEU A 34 -2.67 -2.81 10.39
N LYS A 35 -1.79 -2.05 9.73
CA LYS A 35 -0.35 -2.05 10.01
C LYS A 35 -0.04 -1.60 11.44
N ARG A 36 -0.79 -0.62 11.96
CA ARG A 36 -0.68 -0.16 13.37
C ARG A 36 -1.05 -1.24 14.39
N LYS A 37 -1.82 -2.26 14.01
CA LYS A 37 -2.13 -3.42 14.86
C LYS A 37 -1.03 -4.50 14.84
N ASN A 38 0.12 -4.20 14.23
CA ASN A 38 1.27 -5.10 14.11
C ASN A 38 0.96 -6.43 13.40
N TYR A 39 -0.03 -6.43 12.49
CA TYR A 39 -0.30 -7.59 11.64
C TYR A 39 0.79 -7.76 10.59
N SER A 40 1.08 -9.03 10.24
CA SER A 40 2.03 -9.39 9.19
C SER A 40 1.44 -9.19 7.79
N ILE A 41 1.12 -7.93 7.46
CA ILE A 41 0.58 -7.51 6.16
C ILE A 41 1.56 -6.64 5.39
N PHE A 42 1.56 -6.83 4.09
CA PHE A 42 2.40 -6.12 3.13
C PHE A 42 1.54 -5.70 1.95
N CYS A 43 1.90 -4.60 1.30
CA CYS A 43 1.24 -4.16 0.09
C CYS A 43 2.28 -3.82 -0.98
N LEU A 44 2.04 -4.31 -2.20
CA LEU A 44 2.79 -3.96 -3.40
C LEU A 44 1.81 -3.28 -4.34
N MET A 45 2.16 -2.08 -4.78
CA MET A 45 1.34 -1.29 -5.69
C MET A 45 2.15 -0.98 -6.95
N THR A 46 1.56 -1.17 -8.11
CA THR A 46 2.13 -0.80 -9.42
C THR A 46 1.26 0.26 -10.07
N GLY A 47 1.82 1.01 -11.01
CA GLY A 47 1.09 2.01 -11.77
C GLY A 47 2.05 3.00 -12.44
N LEU A 48 1.49 3.87 -13.27
CA LEU A 48 2.27 4.92 -13.92
C LEU A 48 2.98 5.81 -12.88
N PRO A 49 4.23 6.25 -13.12
CA PRO A 49 5.00 7.02 -12.15
C PRO A 49 4.27 8.25 -11.59
N GLU A 50 3.50 8.94 -12.44
CA GLU A 50 2.69 10.11 -12.05
C GLU A 50 1.51 9.75 -11.14
N LEU A 51 0.81 8.65 -11.41
CA LEU A 51 -0.33 8.19 -10.61
C LEU A 51 0.12 7.72 -9.22
N VAL A 52 1.23 6.97 -9.18
CA VAL A 52 1.87 6.56 -7.92
C VAL A 52 2.31 7.79 -7.11
N LEU A 53 2.87 8.81 -7.77
CA LEU A 53 3.30 10.04 -7.10
C LEU A 53 2.11 10.83 -6.55
N ASN A 54 0.99 10.89 -7.26
CA ASN A 54 -0.22 11.60 -6.83
C ASN A 54 -0.76 11.05 -5.50
N ILE A 55 -0.93 9.72 -5.42
CA ILE A 55 -1.38 9.10 -4.17
C ILE A 55 -0.34 9.21 -3.05
N GLN A 56 0.95 9.07 -3.36
CA GLN A 56 2.03 9.19 -2.38
C GLN A 56 2.08 10.59 -1.74
N ASN A 57 1.80 11.63 -2.52
CA ASN A 57 1.78 13.03 -2.08
C ASN A 57 0.45 13.47 -1.44
N ASN A 58 -0.53 12.56 -1.34
CA ASN A 58 -1.79 12.85 -0.69
C ASN A 58 -1.58 13.16 0.81
N LYS A 59 -1.98 14.36 1.25
CA LYS A 59 -1.78 14.84 2.63
C LYS A 59 -2.44 13.96 3.71
N LYS A 60 -3.41 13.12 3.34
CA LYS A 60 -4.07 12.17 4.25
C LYS A 60 -3.34 10.83 4.34
N LEU A 61 -2.41 10.54 3.42
CA LEU A 61 -1.72 9.25 3.26
C LEU A 61 -0.19 9.38 3.44
N THR A 62 0.26 10.29 4.31
CA THR A 62 1.69 10.62 4.50
C THR A 62 2.57 9.43 4.87
N PHE A 63 2.01 8.30 5.31
CA PHE A 63 2.78 7.08 5.53
C PHE A 63 3.38 6.52 4.23
N LEU A 64 2.75 6.79 3.07
CA LEU A 64 3.26 6.42 1.76
C LEU A 64 4.52 7.21 1.38
N LEU A 65 4.76 8.39 1.97
CA LEU A 65 6.02 9.11 1.76
C LEU A 65 7.24 8.33 2.27
N ARG A 66 7.02 7.35 3.16
CA ARG A 66 8.07 6.50 3.74
C ARG A 66 8.11 5.10 3.14
N SER A 67 7.31 4.82 2.10
CA SER A 67 7.35 3.52 1.42
C SER A 67 8.54 3.46 0.46
N GLU A 68 9.17 2.30 0.40
CA GLU A 68 10.13 1.98 -0.66
C GLU A 68 9.47 2.08 -2.04
N LYS A 69 10.24 2.53 -3.04
CA LYS A 69 9.79 2.64 -4.43
C LYS A 69 10.88 2.11 -5.35
N ILE A 70 10.47 1.34 -6.34
CA ILE A 70 11.34 0.85 -7.41
C ILE A 70 10.80 1.42 -8.71
N VAL A 71 11.61 2.21 -9.41
CA VAL A 71 11.30 2.67 -10.77
C VAL A 71 11.80 1.62 -11.74
N MET A 72 10.87 1.00 -12.46
CA MET A 72 11.18 -0.01 -13.45
C MET A 72 11.39 0.66 -14.82
N THR A 73 12.30 0.13 -15.61
CA THR A 73 12.38 0.45 -17.05
C THR A 73 11.28 -0.29 -17.79
N PRO A 74 10.87 0.18 -18.99
CA PRO A 74 10.03 -0.61 -19.89
C PRO A 74 10.60 -2.02 -20.09
N LEU A 75 9.71 -2.97 -20.34
CA LEU A 75 10.03 -4.36 -20.66
C LEU A 75 10.85 -4.47 -21.95
#